data_AF-A0A1Y5D130-F1
#
_entry.id   AF-A0A1Y5D130-F1
#
_cell.length_a   1.000
_cell.length_b   1.000
_cell.length_c   1.000
_cell.angle_alpha   90.00
_cell.angle_beta   90.00
_cell.angle_gamma   90.00
#
_symmetry.space_group_name_H-M   'P 1'
#
loop_
_entity.id
_entity.type
_entity.pdbx_description
1 polymer ?
#
loop_
_entity_poly.entity_id
_entity_poly.type
_entity_poly.pdbx_seq_one_letter_code
_entity_poly.pdbx_strand_id
1 'polypeptide(L)'
;MYKKVIYLILVLALAGCGDKIDTTVGAYKAVKQHFKSSSEAKALDALWATGKLFKVGVIDNGTNQKGYAMYVCEVLREHGIAKNKTVQIIDVVKVKSGNWVELGKAYC
;
A
#
# COMPACT_ATOMS: atom_id res chain seq x y z
N MET A 1 -15.51 -20.68 -54.05
CA MET A 1 -16.93 -21.00 -53.74
C MET A 1 -16.94 -22.11 -52.69
N TYR A 2 -17.49 -21.82 -51.49
CA TYR A 2 -17.79 -22.72 -50.35
C TYR A 2 -16.59 -23.45 -49.70
N LYS A 3 -16.43 -23.54 -48.38
CA LYS A 3 -17.42 -23.56 -47.30
C LYS A 3 -16.69 -23.26 -45.97
N LYS A 4 -17.31 -22.45 -45.11
CA LYS A 4 -16.93 -22.28 -43.71
C LYS A 4 -17.03 -23.64 -43.01
N VAL A 5 -15.99 -24.04 -42.26
CA VAL A 5 -16.13 -25.01 -41.18
C VAL A 5 -15.55 -24.36 -39.93
N ILE A 6 -16.47 -23.85 -39.13
CA ILE A 6 -16.30 -23.39 -37.76
C ILE A 6 -15.93 -24.60 -36.92
N TYR A 7 -14.77 -24.61 -36.27
CA TYR A 7 -14.53 -25.48 -35.12
C TYR A 7 -14.63 -24.65 -33.85
N LEU A 8 -15.86 -24.59 -33.35
CA LEU A 8 -16.18 -24.30 -31.97
C LEU A 8 -15.70 -25.49 -31.13
N ILE A 9 -14.64 -25.32 -30.33
CA ILE A 9 -14.37 -26.23 -29.21
C ILE A 9 -14.50 -25.41 -27.93
N LEU A 10 -15.68 -25.56 -27.34
CA LEU A 10 -16.08 -25.16 -26.00
C LEU A 10 -15.90 -26.39 -25.09
N VAL A 11 -14.94 -26.37 -24.16
CA VAL A 11 -15.00 -27.16 -22.91
C VAL A 11 -14.20 -26.37 -21.85
N LEU A 12 -14.87 -25.55 -21.03
CA LEU A 12 -15.56 -25.82 -19.75
C LEU A 12 -14.68 -26.19 -18.55
N ALA A 13 -14.81 -25.33 -17.54
CA ALA A 13 -14.62 -25.53 -16.11
C ALA A 13 -13.20 -25.78 -15.59
N LEU A 14 -12.43 -24.68 -15.49
CA LEU A 14 -11.60 -24.50 -14.30
C LEU A 14 -12.55 -24.32 -13.11
N ALA A 15 -12.85 -25.41 -12.42
CA ALA A 15 -13.25 -25.36 -11.02
C ALA A 15 -12.03 -24.86 -10.22
N GLY A 16 -11.76 -23.56 -10.34
CA GLY A 16 -10.89 -22.89 -9.40
C GLY A 16 -11.59 -22.93 -8.06
N CYS A 17 -11.00 -23.61 -7.07
CA CYS A 17 -11.24 -23.27 -5.68
C CYS A 17 -10.96 -21.77 -5.57
N GLY A 18 -12.03 -20.97 -5.61
CA GLY A 18 -11.93 -19.55 -5.32
C GLY A 18 -11.62 -19.44 -3.85
N ASP A 19 -10.33 -19.45 -3.50
CA ASP A 19 -9.89 -18.85 -2.25
C ASP A 19 -10.55 -17.47 -2.23
N LYS A 20 -11.35 -17.22 -1.19
CA LYS A 20 -11.90 -15.89 -0.96
C LYS A 20 -10.68 -15.00 -0.73
N ILE A 21 -10.21 -14.34 -1.78
CA ILE A 21 -9.14 -13.36 -1.71
C ILE A 21 -9.64 -12.34 -0.71
N ASP A 22 -9.05 -12.35 0.49
CA ASP A 22 -9.32 -11.32 1.48
C ASP A 22 -8.82 -10.01 0.88
N THR A 23 -9.75 -9.24 0.33
CA THR A 23 -9.52 -7.94 -0.28
C THR A 23 -8.78 -7.01 0.69
N THR A 24 -8.90 -7.23 1.99
CA THR A 24 -8.16 -6.52 3.03
C THR A 24 -6.68 -6.86 2.98
N VAL A 25 -6.28 -8.13 2.92
CA VAL A 25 -4.87 -8.52 2.78
C VAL A 25 -4.27 -7.94 1.50
N GLY A 26 -5.05 -7.92 0.42
CA GLY A 26 -4.71 -7.26 -0.84
C GLY A 26 -4.43 -5.76 -0.67
N ALA A 27 -5.33 -5.03 0.00
CA ALA A 27 -5.22 -3.59 0.21
C ALA A 27 -3.98 -3.21 1.04
N TYR A 28 -3.68 -3.93 2.13
CA TYR A 28 -2.52 -3.64 2.98
C TYR A 28 -1.21 -3.88 2.21
N LYS A 29 -1.17 -4.92 1.37
CA LYS A 29 -0.04 -5.20 0.48
C LYS A 29 0.11 -4.12 -0.58
N ALA A 30 -0.97 -3.71 -1.23
CA ALA A 30 -0.98 -2.70 -2.28
C ALA A 30 -0.45 -1.35 -1.76
N VAL A 31 -0.96 -0.88 -0.62
CA VAL A 31 -0.51 0.37 0.02
C VAL A 31 0.97 0.30 0.38
N LYS A 32 1.42 -0.81 1.00
CA LYS A 32 2.85 -1.01 1.30
C LYS A 32 3.71 -0.97 0.04
N GLN A 33 3.26 -1.59 -1.05
CA GLN A 33 4.00 -1.61 -2.32
C GLN A 33 4.05 -0.24 -2.98
N HIS A 34 2.94 0.52 -2.95
CA HIS A 34 2.88 1.88 -3.48
C HIS A 34 3.99 2.76 -2.89
N PHE A 35 4.11 2.80 -1.55
CA PHE A 35 5.14 3.60 -0.84
C PHE A 35 6.55 2.97 -0.79
N LYS A 36 6.73 1.72 -1.24
CA LYS A 36 8.05 1.09 -1.44
C LYS A 36 8.55 1.19 -2.88
N SER A 37 7.65 1.46 -3.82
CA SER A 37 7.96 1.58 -5.24
C SER A 37 8.42 3.00 -5.58
N SER A 38 8.86 3.20 -6.81
CA SER A 38 9.14 4.54 -7.35
C SER A 38 7.89 5.38 -7.63
N SER A 39 6.69 4.87 -7.35
CA SER A 39 5.43 5.62 -7.53
C SER A 39 5.38 6.87 -6.64
N GLU A 40 5.99 6.80 -5.46
CA GLU A 40 5.99 7.87 -4.47
C GLU A 40 7.41 8.40 -4.26
N ALA A 41 7.79 9.44 -5.01
CA ALA A 41 9.17 9.94 -5.05
C ALA A 41 9.75 10.31 -3.68
N LYS A 42 8.90 10.68 -2.71
CA LYS A 42 9.31 11.06 -1.35
C LYS A 42 9.51 9.86 -0.42
N ALA A 43 8.79 8.77 -0.65
CA ALA A 43 8.86 7.59 0.19
C ALA A 43 10.04 6.71 -0.23
N LEU A 44 10.82 6.26 0.74
CA LEU A 44 11.97 5.38 0.53
C LEU A 44 11.72 3.98 1.07
N ASP A 45 10.86 3.87 2.08
CA ASP A 45 10.39 2.59 2.59
C ASP A 45 9.02 2.76 3.26
N ALA A 46 8.31 1.66 3.45
CA ALA A 46 7.06 1.64 4.20
C ALA A 46 6.78 0.30 4.86
N LEU A 47 6.17 0.33 6.05
CA LEU A 47 5.80 -0.88 6.76
C LEU A 47 4.56 -0.69 7.63
N TRP A 48 3.80 -1.77 7.78
CA TRP A 48 2.80 -1.90 8.83
C TRP A 48 3.50 -2.32 10.11
N ALA A 49 3.62 -1.40 11.07
CA ALA A 49 4.24 -1.69 12.36
C ALA A 49 3.30 -2.50 13.26
N THR A 50 2.00 -2.22 13.13
CA THR A 50 0.91 -3.01 13.71
C THR A 50 -0.28 -3.00 12.74
N GLY A 51 -1.36 -3.72 13.06
CA GLY A 51 -2.60 -3.63 12.29
C GLY A 51 -3.26 -2.24 12.29
N LYS A 52 -2.81 -1.30 13.12
CA LYS A 52 -3.32 0.08 13.19
C LYS A 52 -2.29 1.14 12.81
N LEU A 53 -0.99 0.82 12.84
CA LEU A 53 0.08 1.79 12.63
C LEU A 53 0.81 1.51 11.32
N PHE A 54 0.75 2.47 10.40
CA PHE A 54 1.52 2.48 9.16
C PHE A 54 2.64 3.50 9.24
N LYS A 55 3.87 3.08 8.92
CA LYS A 55 5.05 3.95 8.91
C LYS A 55 5.55 4.12 7.49
N VAL A 56 5.84 5.36 7.10
CA VAL A 56 6.49 5.70 5.84
C VAL A 56 7.82 6.36 6.15
N GLY A 57 8.90 5.78 5.64
CA GLY A 57 10.26 6.27 5.78
C GLY A 57 10.60 7.29 4.69
N VAL A 58 11.09 8.45 5.11
CA VAL A 58 11.58 9.53 4.24
C VAL A 58 12.94 10.03 4.75
N ILE A 59 13.62 10.88 4.00
CA ILE A 59 14.78 11.63 4.51
C ILE A 59 14.26 12.92 5.14
N ASP A 60 14.69 13.19 6.38
CA ASP A 60 14.39 14.43 7.08
C ASP A 60 15.00 15.63 6.34
N ASN A 61 14.16 16.62 6.05
CA ASN A 61 14.56 17.87 5.40
C ASN A 61 14.30 19.09 6.29
N GLY A 62 14.05 18.88 7.60
CA GLY A 62 13.75 19.93 8.57
C GLY A 62 12.31 20.46 8.54
N THR A 63 11.44 19.89 7.70
CA THR A 63 10.03 20.29 7.62
C THR A 63 9.10 19.32 8.34
N ASN A 64 8.04 19.85 8.95
CA ASN A 64 6.99 19.03 9.57
C ASN A 64 6.23 18.23 8.49
N GLN A 65 6.19 16.91 8.65
CA GLN A 65 5.59 15.99 7.69
C GLN A 65 4.13 15.65 7.95
N LYS A 66 3.43 16.39 8.81
CA LYS A 66 2.00 16.19 9.09
C LYS A 66 1.13 16.22 7.82
N GLY A 67 1.39 17.14 6.90
CA GLY A 67 0.66 17.21 5.63
C GLY A 67 0.87 15.96 4.77
N TYR A 68 2.09 15.42 4.75
CA TYR A 68 2.36 14.16 4.05
C TYR A 68 1.71 12.97 4.75
N ALA A 69 1.68 12.94 6.09
CA ALA A 69 0.95 11.93 6.85
C ALA A 69 -0.56 11.94 6.53
N MET A 70 -1.16 13.14 6.36
CA MET A 70 -2.55 13.27 5.93
C MET A 70 -2.76 12.74 4.51
N TYR A 71 -1.88 13.07 3.57
CA TYR A 71 -1.93 12.50 2.21
C TYR A 71 -1.90 10.97 2.23
N VAL A 72 -1.04 10.36 3.04
CA VAL A 72 -0.99 8.91 3.19
C VAL A 72 -2.32 8.36 3.72
N CYS A 73 -2.99 9.04 4.68
CA CYS A 73 -4.35 8.66 5.09
C CYS A 73 -5.34 8.66 3.92
N GLU A 74 -5.22 9.60 2.98
CA GLU A 74 -6.06 9.61 1.77
C GLU A 74 -5.81 8.38 0.88
N VAL A 75 -4.55 8.00 0.69
CA VAL A 75 -4.20 6.76 -0.05
C VAL A 75 -4.77 5.52 0.66
N LEU A 76 -4.70 5.46 1.99
CA LEU A 76 -5.33 4.38 2.76
C LEU A 76 -6.86 4.37 2.59
N ARG A 77 -7.48 5.55 2.46
CA ARG A 77 -8.93 5.72 2.27
C ARG A 77 -9.36 5.26 0.89
N GLU A 78 -8.58 5.55 -0.15
CA GLU A 78 -8.79 5.03 -1.51
C GLU A 78 -8.75 3.50 -1.57
N HIS A 79 -7.97 2.86 -0.68
CA HIS A 79 -7.90 1.41 -0.54
C HIS A 79 -8.91 0.83 0.48
N GLY A 80 -9.78 1.67 1.07
CA GLY A 80 -10.82 1.23 2.00
C GLY A 80 -10.32 0.79 3.38
N ILE A 81 -9.07 1.10 3.75
CA ILE A 81 -8.44 0.61 4.99
C ILE A 81 -8.03 1.71 5.97
N ALA A 82 -8.41 2.97 5.71
CA ALA A 82 -8.05 4.11 6.56
C ALA A 82 -8.66 4.07 7.97
N LYS A 83 -9.85 3.49 8.15
CA LYS A 83 -10.57 3.59 9.43
C LYS A 83 -9.74 3.08 10.61
N ASN A 84 -9.61 3.90 11.66
CA ASN A 84 -8.89 3.59 12.90
C ASN A 84 -7.40 3.30 12.66
N LYS A 85 -6.77 4.02 11.73
CA LYS A 85 -5.34 3.90 11.44
C LYS A 85 -4.59 5.14 11.88
N THR A 86 -3.33 4.94 12.24
CA THR A 86 -2.39 6.01 12.48
C THR A 86 -1.30 5.90 11.44
N VAL A 87 -0.98 7.02 10.80
CA VAL A 87 0.18 7.14 9.92
C VAL A 87 1.27 7.91 10.66
N GLN A 88 2.50 7.39 10.60
CA GLN A 88 3.70 8.07 11.05
C GLN A 88 4.70 8.20 9.90
N ILE A 89 5.24 9.41 9.73
CA ILE A 89 6.37 9.66 8.84
C ILE A 89 7.62 9.63 9.70
N ILE A 90 8.61 8.84 9.30
CA ILE A 90 9.84 8.64 10.06
C ILE A 90 11.08 8.95 9.22
N ASP A 91 12.16 9.34 9.89
CA ASP A 91 13.47 9.48 9.25
C ASP A 91 14.12 8.10 9.04
N VAL A 92 14.18 7.65 7.80
CA VAL A 92 14.75 6.34 7.44
C VAL A 92 16.27 6.25 7.69
N VAL A 93 16.97 7.39 7.68
CA VAL A 93 18.42 7.43 7.93
C VAL A 93 18.69 7.15 9.41
N LYS A 94 17.89 7.75 10.30
CA LYS A 94 18.01 7.56 11.76
C LYS A 94 17.58 6.16 12.20
N VAL A 95 16.67 5.50 11.47
CA VAL A 95 16.30 4.10 11.76
C VAL A 95 17.50 3.17 11.67
N LYS A 96 18.46 3.43 10.77
CA LYS A 96 19.69 2.62 10.65
C LYS A 96 20.57 2.67 11.90
N SER A 97 20.51 3.75 12.67
CA SER A 97 21.21 3.89 13.96
C SER A 97 20.34 3.46 15.16
N GLY A 98 19.19 2.82 14.91
CA GLY A 98 18.25 2.37 15.93
C GLY A 98 17.29 3.47 16.43
N ASN A 99 17.37 4.68 15.88
CA ASN A 99 16.58 5.81 16.32
C ASN A 99 15.31 5.99 15.48
N TRP A 100 14.15 5.91 16.13
CA TRP A 100 12.85 6.09 15.49
C TRP A 100 12.37 7.54 15.67
N VAL A 101 12.79 8.42 14.76
CA VAL A 101 12.39 9.84 14.80
C VAL A 101 11.11 10.05 14.00
N GLU A 102 10.05 10.47 14.68
CA GLU A 102 8.79 10.90 14.07
C GLU A 102 8.94 12.32 13.50
N LEU A 103 8.72 12.46 12.20
CA LEU A 103 8.74 13.74 11.48
C LEU A 103 7.33 14.31 11.27
N GLY A 104 6.30 13.47 11.41
CA GLY A 104 4.91 13.83 11.28
C GLY A 104 3.98 12.66 11.55
N LYS A 105 2.73 12.96 11.90
CA LYS A 105 1.71 11.96 12.24
C LYS A 105 0.32 12.44 11.84
N ALA A 106 -0.51 11.50 11.41
CA ALA A 106 -1.93 11.72 11.16
C ALA A 106 -2.76 10.54 11.68
N TYR A 107 -3.98 10.84 12.10
CA TYR A 107 -4.98 9.84 12.47
C TYR A 107 -6.00 9.78 11.32
N CYS A 108 -6.22 8.57 10.84
CA CYS A 108 -7.26 8.19 9.90
C CYS A 108 -8.31 7.33 10.65
#